data_AF-A0A968YQX7-F1
#
_entry.id   AF-A0A968YQX7-F1
#
_cell.length_a   1.000
_cell.length_b   1.000
_cell.length_c   1.000
_cell.angle_alpha   90.00
_cell.angle_beta   90.00
_cell.angle_gamma   90.00
#
_symmetry.space_group_name_H-M   'P 1'
#
loop_
_entity.id
_entity.type
_entity.pdbx_description
1 polymer ?
#
loop_
_entity_poly.entity_id
_entity_poly.type
_entity_poly.pdbx_seq_one_letter_code
_entity_poly.pdbx_strand_id
1 'polypeptide(L)'
;MKKISKISNYDNSNVLVYGKTFYPFVGAGHYYSGWSFSLNLRKDREDTEAFFQSVMLEQEKAVSLDLEELYNYITEKVISLKLDGLTITDKLCVNGQEIRERPFVCHPLSCPESHLDDSVVKYFLKQNTNDNIRYYKNIQVVIWNGQMVLSAFFRFVNFNKKLFIETVYFLLLPVKEEYQEIDKFYSELRLEKIRKFLIKSFSETLFLFPFSLLNLYKNMILETWQNWRQHRQMKRQIRETANFNYGATESIREKASMTEYTQYFQNLDTQMYYKIINQQIIDSLCEFLESKNIDISDLKEKSKVIFNSGVIVSGSSSINTQNLAVGDQSQAVTNNFAPSTPPEGTKSDK
;
A
#
# COMPACT_ATOMS: atom_id res chain seq x y z
N MET A 1 21.66 -10.71 18.44
CA MET A 1 20.74 -11.76 17.91
C MET A 1 19.26 -11.48 18.20
N LYS A 2 18.79 -11.32 19.45
CA LYS A 2 17.36 -11.06 19.78
C LYS A 2 16.69 -9.86 19.06
N LYS A 3 17.48 -8.86 18.63
CA LYS A 3 16.95 -7.66 17.95
C LYS A 3 16.71 -7.90 16.45
N ILE A 4 17.49 -8.80 15.82
CA ILE A 4 17.36 -9.15 14.40
C ILE A 4 16.18 -10.10 14.21
N SER A 5 16.00 -11.07 15.11
CA SER A 5 14.82 -11.95 15.10
C SER A 5 13.50 -11.21 15.35
N LYS A 6 13.54 -10.06 16.05
CA LYS A 6 12.39 -9.17 16.16
C LYS A 6 12.07 -8.45 14.85
N ILE A 7 13.08 -8.13 14.04
CA ILE A 7 12.91 -7.42 12.76
C ILE A 7 12.32 -8.36 11.71
N SER A 8 12.77 -9.62 11.63
CA SER A 8 12.20 -10.61 10.70
C SER A 8 10.72 -10.89 10.93
N ASN A 9 10.22 -10.70 12.16
CA ASN A 9 8.80 -10.87 12.47
C ASN A 9 7.91 -9.75 11.92
N TYR A 10 8.47 -8.61 11.49
CA TYR A 10 7.70 -7.52 10.89
C TYR A 10 7.34 -7.76 9.43
N ASP A 11 8.07 -8.62 8.71
CA ASP A 11 7.76 -8.91 7.30
C ASP A 11 6.38 -9.62 7.19
N ASN A 12 6.07 -10.48 8.15
CA ASN A 12 4.77 -11.17 8.29
C ASN A 12 3.82 -10.48 9.29
N SER A 13 3.98 -9.18 9.53
CA SER A 13 3.05 -8.43 10.39
C SER A 13 1.63 -8.45 9.83
N ASN A 14 0.61 -8.41 10.67
CA ASN A 14 -0.77 -8.17 10.21
C ASN A 14 -1.30 -6.80 10.63
N VAL A 15 -0.49 -6.00 11.34
CA VAL A 15 -0.79 -4.61 11.66
C VAL A 15 0.22 -3.70 11.00
N LEU A 16 -0.28 -2.66 10.34
CA LEU A 16 0.50 -1.58 9.76
C LEU A 16 0.08 -0.27 10.42
N VAL A 17 0.95 0.25 11.28
CA VAL A 17 0.72 1.54 11.95
C VAL A 17 1.41 2.63 11.15
N TYR A 18 0.63 3.49 10.51
CA TYR A 18 1.14 4.57 9.67
C TYR A 18 1.12 5.92 10.40
N GLY A 19 2.12 6.74 10.12
CA GLY A 19 2.32 8.04 10.74
C GLY A 19 1.63 9.17 9.96
N LYS A 20 2.32 10.31 9.85
CA LYS A 20 1.87 11.47 9.06
C LYS A 20 2.19 11.28 7.57
N THR A 21 1.73 10.19 6.98
CA THR A 21 1.89 9.91 5.54
C THR A 21 0.53 9.97 4.86
N PHE A 22 0.51 10.38 3.59
CA PHE A 22 -0.71 10.37 2.80
C PHE A 22 -1.18 8.94 2.53
N TYR A 23 -0.23 8.06 2.15
CA TYR A 23 -0.49 6.64 1.98
C TYR A 23 -0.25 5.87 3.28
N PRO A 24 -1.18 5.00 3.68
CA PRO A 24 -1.06 4.21 4.90
C PRO A 24 -0.21 2.94 4.72
N PHE A 25 0.45 2.75 3.58
CA PHE A 25 1.14 1.51 3.19
C PHE A 25 2.65 1.61 3.38
N VAL A 26 3.05 1.88 4.63
CA VAL A 26 4.46 2.00 5.00
C VAL A 26 5.17 0.65 4.82
N GLY A 27 6.30 0.66 4.13
CA GLY A 27 7.04 -0.54 3.75
C GLY A 27 6.76 -1.05 2.34
N ALA A 28 5.81 -0.47 1.61
CA ALA A 28 5.42 -0.94 0.28
C ALA A 28 6.10 -0.22 -0.89
N GLY A 29 6.81 0.88 -0.65
CA GLY A 29 7.53 1.63 -1.68
C GLY A 29 6.74 2.80 -2.26
N HIS A 30 6.98 3.05 -3.54
CA HIS A 30 6.36 4.17 -4.25
C HIS A 30 4.99 3.77 -4.77
N TYR A 31 4.04 4.71 -4.77
CA TYR A 31 2.75 4.49 -5.42
C TYR A 31 2.97 4.19 -6.91
N TYR A 32 2.43 3.07 -7.37
CA TYR A 32 2.56 2.61 -8.75
C TYR A 32 1.27 2.84 -9.54
N SER A 33 0.13 2.40 -8.99
CA SER A 33 -1.17 2.44 -9.67
C SER A 33 -2.31 2.25 -8.67
N GLY A 34 -3.55 2.51 -9.06
CA GLY A 34 -4.71 2.27 -8.23
C GLY A 34 -6.02 2.54 -8.94
N TRP A 35 -7.10 1.99 -8.42
CA TRP A 35 -8.46 2.25 -8.89
C TRP A 35 -9.46 1.98 -7.77
N SER A 36 -10.60 2.65 -7.84
CA SER A 36 -11.72 2.38 -6.96
C SER A 36 -13.03 2.67 -7.66
N PHE A 37 -14.08 1.92 -7.30
CA PHE A 37 -15.42 2.15 -7.81
C PHE A 37 -16.46 1.57 -6.86
N SER A 38 -17.72 2.00 -7.06
CA SER A 38 -18.87 1.43 -6.36
C SER A 38 -19.74 0.63 -7.32
N LEU A 39 -20.34 -0.44 -6.82
CA LEU A 39 -21.29 -1.30 -7.51
C LEU A 39 -22.58 -1.37 -6.72
N ASN A 40 -23.70 -1.39 -7.42
CA ASN A 40 -24.99 -1.65 -6.79
C ASN A 40 -25.21 -3.17 -6.72
N LEU A 41 -25.48 -3.70 -5.53
CA LEU A 41 -25.77 -5.13 -5.34
C LEU A 41 -27.24 -5.40 -5.69
N ARG A 42 -27.58 -5.41 -6.98
CA ARG A 42 -28.90 -5.79 -7.49
C ARG A 42 -28.82 -7.21 -8.04
N LYS A 43 -29.87 -8.00 -7.82
CA LYS A 43 -29.99 -9.31 -8.47
C LYS A 43 -30.25 -9.13 -9.95
N ASP A 44 -29.70 -10.04 -10.73
CA ASP A 44 -30.02 -10.11 -12.15
C ASP A 44 -31.51 -10.45 -12.33
N ARG A 45 -32.14 -9.84 -13.34
CA ARG A 45 -33.59 -9.97 -13.60
C ARG A 45 -33.79 -11.07 -14.64
N GLU A 46 -33.89 -12.32 -14.18
CA GLU A 46 -34.54 -13.35 -15.00
C GLU A 46 -36.07 -13.20 -14.87
N ASP A 47 -36.74 -13.21 -16.02
CA ASP A 47 -38.20 -13.20 -16.25
C ASP A 47 -38.92 -11.85 -16.30
N THR A 48 -39.20 -11.41 -17.53
CA THR A 48 -39.99 -10.23 -17.93
C THR A 48 -41.50 -10.34 -17.63
N GLU A 49 -41.99 -11.49 -17.19
CA GLU A 49 -43.42 -11.73 -16.93
C GLU A 49 -43.87 -11.45 -15.47
N ALA A 50 -42.94 -11.36 -14.50
CA ALA A 50 -43.26 -11.06 -13.10
C ALA A 50 -43.24 -9.55 -12.75
N PHE A 51 -42.97 -8.69 -13.75
CA PHE A 51 -42.65 -7.26 -13.59
C PHE A 51 -43.75 -6.44 -12.90
N PHE A 52 -45.03 -6.79 -13.07
CA PHE A 52 -46.13 -6.01 -12.47
C PHE A 52 -46.50 -6.42 -11.04
N GLN A 53 -46.00 -7.56 -10.54
CA GLN A 53 -46.28 -8.05 -9.18
C GLN A 53 -45.11 -7.87 -8.21
N SER A 54 -43.86 -7.75 -8.70
CA SER A 54 -42.67 -7.60 -7.87
C SER A 54 -42.34 -6.16 -7.47
N VAL A 55 -42.79 -5.16 -8.23
CA VAL A 55 -42.48 -3.72 -7.99
C VAL A 55 -42.99 -3.21 -6.62
N MET A 56 -43.98 -3.86 -6.02
CA MET A 56 -44.49 -3.52 -4.68
C MET A 56 -43.81 -4.29 -3.53
N LEU A 57 -43.01 -5.33 -3.81
CA LEU A 57 -42.32 -6.17 -2.83
C LEU A 57 -40.77 -6.05 -2.89
N GLU A 58 -40.24 -5.30 -3.86
CA GLU A 58 -38.83 -5.29 -4.26
C GLU A 58 -37.85 -4.55 -3.32
N GLN A 59 -38.31 -4.00 -2.19
CA GLN A 59 -37.39 -3.35 -1.23
C GLN A 59 -36.58 -4.35 -0.38
N GLU A 60 -36.96 -5.64 -0.34
CA GLU A 60 -36.48 -6.56 0.71
C GLU A 60 -35.44 -7.63 0.31
N LYS A 61 -35.23 -7.95 -0.98
CA LYS A 61 -34.26 -9.01 -1.36
C LYS A 61 -32.88 -8.48 -1.80
N ALA A 62 -32.28 -7.62 -0.98
CA ALA A 62 -30.86 -7.32 -1.15
C ALA A 62 -30.03 -8.50 -0.64
N VAL A 63 -29.11 -9.02 -1.47
CA VAL A 63 -28.22 -10.11 -1.08
C VAL A 63 -27.23 -9.58 -0.05
N SER A 64 -27.22 -10.15 1.15
CA SER A 64 -26.13 -9.95 2.11
C SER A 64 -24.90 -10.67 1.58
N LEU A 65 -23.92 -9.91 1.10
CA LEU A 65 -22.64 -10.43 0.65
C LEU A 65 -21.71 -10.62 1.85
N ASP A 66 -21.23 -11.84 2.06
CA ASP A 66 -20.18 -12.10 3.05
C ASP A 66 -18.82 -11.70 2.47
N LEU A 67 -18.19 -10.70 3.09
CA LEU A 67 -16.90 -10.18 2.64
C LEU A 67 -15.77 -11.18 2.90
N GLU A 68 -15.87 -11.99 3.95
CA GLU A 68 -14.84 -13.00 4.27
C GLU A 68 -14.78 -14.06 3.17
N GLU A 69 -15.94 -14.52 2.69
CA GLU A 69 -16.06 -15.43 1.55
C GLU A 69 -15.46 -14.83 0.27
N LEU A 70 -15.75 -13.56 -0.02
CA LEU A 70 -15.21 -12.85 -1.18
C LEU A 70 -13.68 -12.72 -1.15
N TYR A 71 -13.11 -12.31 -0.01
CA TYR A 71 -11.65 -12.23 0.13
C TYR A 71 -10.99 -13.59 -0.05
N ASN A 72 -11.56 -14.65 0.53
CA ASN A 72 -11.02 -16.00 0.43
C ASN A 72 -11.07 -16.51 -1.02
N TYR A 73 -12.19 -16.31 -1.72
CA TYR A 73 -12.34 -16.71 -3.11
C TYR A 73 -11.29 -16.08 -4.03
N ILE A 74 -11.10 -14.76 -3.92
CA ILE A 74 -10.08 -14.04 -4.70
C ILE A 74 -8.68 -14.52 -4.32
N THR A 75 -8.43 -14.74 -3.02
CA THR A 75 -7.13 -15.23 -2.53
C THR A 75 -6.78 -16.58 -3.14
N GLU A 76 -7.71 -17.53 -3.13
CA GLU A 76 -7.52 -18.85 -3.73
C GLU A 76 -7.23 -18.76 -5.24
N LYS A 77 -7.95 -17.88 -5.94
CA LYS A 77 -7.75 -17.66 -7.37
C LYS A 77 -6.39 -17.04 -7.69
N VAL A 78 -5.93 -16.08 -6.89
CA VAL A 78 -4.59 -15.49 -7.03
C VAL A 78 -3.50 -16.52 -6.71
N ILE A 79 -3.68 -17.36 -5.68
CA ILE A 79 -2.75 -18.47 -5.39
C ILE A 79 -2.69 -19.46 -6.57
N SER A 80 -3.81 -19.67 -7.27
CA SER A 80 -3.87 -20.59 -8.40
C SER A 80 -3.03 -20.14 -9.61
N LEU A 81 -2.68 -18.85 -9.70
CA LEU A 81 -1.72 -18.34 -10.70
C LEU A 81 -0.30 -18.91 -10.54
N LYS A 82 0.05 -19.40 -9.34
CA LYS A 82 1.38 -19.98 -9.03
C LYS A 82 2.54 -19.04 -9.40
N LEU A 83 2.38 -17.75 -9.10
CA LEU A 83 3.46 -16.77 -9.30
C LEU A 83 4.59 -17.03 -8.31
N ASP A 84 5.84 -16.97 -8.79
CA ASP A 84 7.01 -17.10 -7.94
C ASP A 84 7.12 -15.91 -6.97
N GLY A 85 7.46 -16.20 -5.70
CA GLY A 85 7.60 -15.16 -4.68
C GLY A 85 6.29 -14.48 -4.25
N LEU A 86 5.14 -15.12 -4.52
CA LEU A 86 3.82 -14.66 -4.08
C LEU A 86 3.64 -14.88 -2.56
N THR A 87 3.31 -13.81 -1.85
CA THR A 87 2.93 -13.82 -0.44
C THR A 87 1.62 -13.07 -0.27
N ILE A 88 0.65 -13.66 0.43
CA ILE A 88 -0.63 -13.01 0.72
C ILE A 88 -0.77 -12.87 2.23
N THR A 89 -1.06 -11.66 2.69
CA THR A 89 -1.19 -11.32 4.11
C THR A 89 -2.39 -10.43 4.37
N ASP A 90 -3.00 -10.60 5.54
CA ASP A 90 -4.00 -9.68 6.05
C ASP A 90 -3.31 -8.49 6.70
N LYS A 91 -3.72 -7.26 6.38
CA LYS A 91 -3.12 -6.04 6.94
C LYS A 91 -4.21 -5.12 7.48
N LEU A 92 -4.15 -4.85 8.79
CA LEU A 92 -4.88 -3.77 9.44
C LEU A 92 -4.04 -2.50 9.40
N CYS A 93 -4.41 -1.57 8.52
CA CYS A 93 -3.83 -0.25 8.45
C CYS A 93 -4.47 0.66 9.50
N VAL A 94 -3.67 1.17 10.43
CA VAL A 94 -4.16 2.00 11.54
C VAL A 94 -3.38 3.30 11.67
N ASN A 95 -4.10 4.40 11.87
CA ASN A 95 -3.48 5.68 12.15
C ASN A 95 -2.76 5.65 13.50
N GLY A 96 -1.44 5.91 13.49
CA GLY A 96 -0.60 5.87 14.67
C GLY A 96 -0.98 6.86 15.78
N GLN A 97 -1.84 7.84 15.51
CA GLN A 97 -2.34 8.77 16.53
C GLN A 97 -3.48 8.20 17.39
N GLU A 98 -4.11 7.10 16.94
CA GLU A 98 -5.33 6.56 17.55
C GLU A 98 -5.15 5.21 18.25
N ILE A 99 -3.92 4.71 18.30
CA ILE A 99 -3.61 3.35 18.78
C ILE A 99 -3.11 3.27 20.21
N ARG A 100 -3.30 4.32 21.03
CA ARG A 100 -2.69 4.41 22.36
C ARG A 100 -3.20 3.34 23.34
N GLU A 101 -4.29 2.66 23.00
CA GLU A 101 -4.95 1.66 23.83
C GLU A 101 -4.82 0.25 23.24
N ARG A 102 -5.22 -0.74 24.04
CA ARG A 102 -5.35 -2.12 23.55
C ARG A 102 -6.42 -2.18 22.46
N PRO A 103 -6.27 -3.04 21.44
CA PRO A 103 -5.31 -4.14 21.36
C PRO A 103 -3.93 -3.76 20.78
N PHE A 104 -3.75 -2.55 20.27
CA PHE A 104 -2.57 -2.17 19.46
C PHE A 104 -1.34 -1.80 20.28
N VAL A 105 -1.51 -1.25 21.48
CA VAL A 105 -0.41 -0.86 22.37
C VAL A 105 -0.66 -1.40 23.78
N CYS A 106 0.28 -2.18 24.30
CA CYS A 106 0.20 -2.73 25.65
C CYS A 106 0.59 -1.71 26.75
N HIS A 107 1.50 -0.78 26.44
CA HIS A 107 1.91 0.30 27.33
C HIS A 107 2.32 1.55 26.50
N PRO A 108 2.02 2.80 26.91
CA PRO A 108 2.32 3.97 26.07
C PRO A 108 3.78 4.13 25.63
N LEU A 109 4.73 3.60 26.40
CA LEU A 109 6.16 3.61 26.04
C LEU A 109 6.64 2.39 25.23
N SER A 110 5.75 1.44 24.92
CA SER A 110 6.09 0.26 24.10
C SER A 110 5.94 0.58 22.61
N CYS A 111 6.57 -0.26 21.79
CA CYS A 111 6.28 -0.29 20.36
C CYS A 111 4.86 -0.84 20.16
N PRO A 112 4.13 -0.41 19.11
CA PRO A 112 2.89 -1.06 18.71
C PRO A 112 3.09 -2.55 18.41
N GLU A 113 2.06 -3.34 18.67
CA GLU A 113 2.05 -4.75 18.33
C GLU A 113 2.07 -4.93 16.81
N SER A 114 2.99 -5.76 16.33
CA SER A 114 3.13 -6.09 14.91
C SER A 114 2.15 -7.16 14.45
N HIS A 115 1.63 -7.94 15.40
CA HIS A 115 0.74 -9.06 15.14
C HIS A 115 -0.42 -9.07 16.14
N LEU A 116 -1.64 -9.08 15.63
CA LEU A 116 -2.86 -9.28 16.39
C LEU A 116 -3.45 -10.65 16.12
N ASP A 117 -4.23 -11.15 17.07
CA ASP A 117 -4.93 -12.42 16.90
C ASP A 117 -5.99 -12.33 15.79
N ASP A 118 -6.19 -13.41 15.04
CA ASP A 118 -7.10 -13.43 13.87
C ASP A 118 -8.54 -13.09 14.25
N SER A 119 -8.94 -13.39 15.49
CA SER A 119 -10.24 -13.02 16.05
C SER A 119 -10.47 -11.50 16.04
N VAL A 120 -9.43 -10.73 16.35
CA VAL A 120 -9.44 -9.26 16.36
C VAL A 120 -9.44 -8.72 14.93
N VAL A 121 -8.68 -9.33 14.02
CA VAL A 121 -8.66 -8.95 12.60
C VAL A 121 -10.05 -9.15 11.97
N LYS A 122 -10.69 -10.29 12.22
CA LYS A 122 -12.05 -10.59 11.75
C LYS A 122 -13.10 -9.66 12.36
N TYR A 123 -12.92 -9.22 13.60
CA TYR A 123 -13.78 -8.22 14.21
C TYR A 123 -13.75 -6.89 13.42
N PHE A 124 -12.56 -6.38 13.10
CA PHE A 124 -12.43 -5.14 12.32
C PHE A 124 -12.89 -5.29 10.86
N LEU A 125 -12.67 -6.46 10.25
CA LEU A 125 -13.20 -6.81 8.94
C LEU A 125 -14.73 -6.66 8.89
N LYS A 126 -15.44 -7.19 9.89
CA LYS A 126 -16.91 -7.19 9.96
C LYS A 126 -17.48 -5.83 10.34
N GLN A 127 -16.84 -5.14 11.29
CA GLN A 127 -17.29 -3.84 11.77
C GLN A 127 -17.26 -2.83 10.61
N ASN A 128 -16.15 -2.74 9.86
CA ASN A 128 -15.96 -1.89 8.68
C ASN A 128 -16.38 -0.39 8.85
N THR A 129 -16.65 0.07 10.08
CA THR A 129 -17.23 1.40 10.39
C THR A 129 -16.22 2.41 10.90
N ASN A 130 -15.03 1.96 11.33
CA ASN A 130 -14.04 2.87 11.89
C ASN A 130 -13.18 3.46 10.77
N ASP A 131 -13.29 4.76 10.53
CA ASP A 131 -12.57 5.44 9.45
C ASP A 131 -11.04 5.34 9.57
N ASN A 132 -10.56 5.12 10.80
CA ASN A 132 -9.15 5.19 11.17
C ASN A 132 -8.46 3.82 11.23
N ILE A 133 -9.24 2.73 11.18
CA ILE A 133 -8.76 1.35 11.13
C ILE A 133 -9.33 0.71 9.86
N ARG A 134 -8.45 0.39 8.91
CA ARG A 134 -8.86 -0.15 7.61
C ARG A 134 -8.22 -1.50 7.38
N TYR A 135 -9.04 -2.49 7.10
CA TYR A 135 -8.56 -3.80 6.66
C TYR A 135 -8.25 -3.76 5.16
N TYR A 136 -7.07 -4.26 4.80
CA TYR A 136 -6.65 -4.53 3.44
C TYR A 136 -6.13 -5.96 3.35
N LYS A 137 -6.41 -6.61 2.22
CA LYS A 137 -5.71 -7.80 1.81
C LYS A 137 -4.49 -7.37 0.99
N ASN A 138 -3.31 -7.84 1.36
CA ASN A 138 -2.04 -7.50 0.72
C ASN A 138 -1.52 -8.69 -0.06
N ILE A 139 -1.41 -8.55 -1.38
CA ILE A 139 -0.75 -9.48 -2.28
C ILE A 139 0.62 -8.91 -2.61
N GLN A 140 1.68 -9.61 -2.27
CA GLN A 140 3.05 -9.22 -2.59
C GLN A 140 3.65 -10.21 -3.56
N VAL A 141 4.28 -9.70 -4.60
CA VAL A 141 5.08 -10.51 -5.52
C VAL A 141 6.49 -9.98 -5.53
N VAL A 142 7.42 -10.85 -5.16
CA VAL A 142 8.85 -10.56 -5.17
C VAL A 142 9.40 -10.86 -6.56
N ILE A 143 9.94 -9.84 -7.23
CA ILE A 143 10.42 -9.91 -8.61
C ILE A 143 11.94 -9.67 -8.65
N TRP A 144 12.60 -10.14 -9.71
CA TRP A 144 14.03 -9.90 -9.95
C TRP A 144 14.89 -10.37 -8.78
N ASN A 145 14.74 -11.65 -8.38
CA ASN A 145 15.51 -12.28 -7.31
C ASN A 145 15.50 -11.51 -5.98
N GLY A 146 14.39 -10.85 -5.63
CA GLY A 146 14.30 -10.10 -4.39
C GLY A 146 14.58 -8.60 -4.52
N GLN A 147 15.01 -8.13 -5.68
CA GLN A 147 15.34 -6.71 -5.86
C GLN A 147 14.11 -5.82 -5.84
N MET A 148 13.01 -6.27 -6.45
CA MET A 148 11.76 -5.52 -6.52
C MET A 148 10.63 -6.25 -5.81
N VAL A 149 9.70 -5.49 -5.25
CA VAL A 149 8.46 -6.05 -4.66
C VAL A 149 7.29 -5.23 -5.12
N LEU A 150 6.37 -5.87 -5.83
CA LEU A 150 5.07 -5.30 -6.18
C LEU A 150 4.08 -5.71 -5.09
N SER A 151 3.48 -4.73 -4.41
CA SER A 151 2.45 -4.95 -3.39
C SER A 151 1.11 -4.41 -3.88
N ALA A 152 0.08 -5.24 -3.89
CA ALA A 152 -1.29 -4.87 -4.19
C ALA A 152 -2.13 -4.95 -2.91
N PHE A 153 -2.69 -3.82 -2.50
CA PHE A 153 -3.60 -3.72 -1.38
C PHE A 153 -5.00 -3.55 -1.92
N PHE A 154 -5.91 -4.47 -1.60
CA PHE A 154 -7.30 -4.34 -1.98
C PHE A 154 -8.24 -4.44 -0.79
N ARG A 155 -9.36 -3.72 -0.90
CA ARG A 155 -10.38 -3.62 0.14
C ARG A 155 -11.77 -3.60 -0.48
N PHE A 156 -12.69 -4.24 0.23
CA PHE A 156 -14.12 -4.21 0.00
C PHE A 156 -14.84 -3.57 1.20
N VAL A 157 -15.77 -2.68 0.91
CA VAL A 157 -16.66 -2.06 1.90
C VAL A 157 -18.09 -2.19 1.41
N ASN A 158 -18.95 -2.79 2.22
CA ASN A 158 -20.38 -2.83 1.94
C ASN A 158 -21.05 -1.63 2.63
N PHE A 159 -21.63 -0.74 1.84
CA PHE A 159 -22.36 0.43 2.33
C PHE A 159 -23.75 0.47 1.70
N ASN A 160 -24.80 0.31 2.49
CA ASN A 160 -26.20 0.46 2.05
C ASN A 160 -26.53 -0.26 0.73
N LYS A 161 -26.22 -1.56 0.64
CA LYS A 161 -26.44 -2.41 -0.56
C LYS A 161 -25.58 -2.02 -1.77
N LYS A 162 -24.52 -1.24 -1.56
CA LYS A 162 -23.47 -0.97 -2.54
C LYS A 162 -22.16 -1.56 -2.07
N LEU A 163 -21.45 -2.20 -2.98
CA LEU A 163 -20.10 -2.68 -2.74
C LEU A 163 -19.12 -1.63 -3.27
N PHE A 164 -18.37 -1.02 -2.38
CA PHE A 164 -17.22 -0.20 -2.72
C PHE A 164 -15.97 -1.07 -2.75
N ILE A 165 -15.18 -0.87 -3.80
CA ILE A 165 -13.97 -1.64 -4.07
C ILE A 165 -12.84 -0.66 -4.30
N GLU A 166 -11.72 -0.90 -3.64
CA GLU A 166 -10.51 -0.11 -3.75
C GLU A 166 -9.33 -1.05 -3.89
N THR A 167 -8.50 -0.83 -4.91
CA THR A 167 -7.23 -1.53 -5.08
C THR A 167 -6.13 -0.52 -5.36
N VAL A 168 -5.03 -0.63 -4.62
CA VAL A 168 -3.86 0.24 -4.75
C VAL A 168 -2.60 -0.59 -4.86
N TYR A 169 -1.69 -0.19 -5.74
CA TYR A 169 -0.44 -0.88 -6.03
C TYR A 169 0.74 0.00 -5.66
N PHE A 170 1.72 -0.62 -5.00
CA PHE A 170 2.97 -0.01 -4.62
C PHE A 170 4.14 -0.84 -5.11
N LEU A 171 5.25 -0.17 -5.40
CA LEU A 171 6.46 -0.78 -5.90
C LEU A 171 7.66 -0.38 -5.04
N LEU A 172 8.30 -1.38 -4.44
CA LEU A 172 9.66 -1.26 -3.95
C LEU A 172 10.62 -1.52 -5.11
N LEU A 173 11.40 -0.50 -5.46
CA LEU A 173 12.46 -0.56 -6.43
C LEU A 173 13.73 -1.19 -5.85
N PRO A 174 14.72 -1.53 -6.70
CA PRO A 174 16.01 -2.04 -6.24
C PRO A 174 16.67 -1.09 -5.23
N VAL A 175 17.52 -1.66 -4.37
CA VAL A 175 18.32 -0.87 -3.41
C VAL A 175 19.31 0.02 -4.18
N LYS A 176 19.56 1.23 -3.69
CA LYS A 176 20.54 2.17 -4.28
C LYS A 176 21.89 1.51 -4.55
N GLU A 177 22.50 1.86 -5.68
CA GLU A 177 23.79 1.31 -6.10
C GLU A 177 24.88 1.49 -5.03
N GLU A 178 24.84 2.61 -4.28
CA GLU A 178 25.72 2.92 -3.15
C GLU A 178 25.80 1.77 -2.12
N TYR A 179 24.69 1.08 -1.89
CA TYR A 179 24.62 -0.06 -0.97
C TYR A 179 24.92 -1.39 -1.65
N GLN A 180 24.83 -1.47 -2.98
CA GLN A 180 25.20 -2.65 -3.77
C GLN A 180 26.72 -2.72 -4.04
N GLU A 181 27.46 -1.62 -3.85
CA GLU A 181 28.91 -1.61 -4.06
C GLU A 181 29.61 -2.68 -3.23
N ILE A 182 29.11 -2.94 -2.00
CA ILE A 182 29.64 -3.96 -1.08
C ILE A 182 29.62 -5.35 -1.72
N ASP A 183 28.58 -5.68 -2.49
CA ASP A 183 28.43 -6.99 -3.14
C ASP A 183 29.42 -7.15 -4.31
N LYS A 184 29.77 -6.04 -4.98
CA LYS A 184 30.74 -6.03 -6.09
C LYS A 184 32.19 -6.27 -5.63
N PHE A 185 32.50 -6.12 -4.34
CA PHE A 185 33.86 -6.38 -3.83
C PHE A 185 34.24 -7.85 -3.79
N TYR A 186 33.26 -8.76 -3.73
CA TYR A 186 33.52 -10.19 -3.58
C TYR A 186 33.85 -10.91 -4.89
N SER A 187 33.53 -10.34 -6.05
CA SER A 187 33.63 -11.05 -7.33
C SER A 187 35.01 -11.01 -7.98
N GLU A 188 35.91 -10.10 -7.60
CA GLU A 188 37.23 -9.98 -8.24
C GLU A 188 38.35 -9.57 -7.27
N LEU A 189 38.67 -10.45 -6.31
CA LEU A 189 39.88 -10.32 -5.49
C LEU A 189 41.14 -10.68 -6.29
N ARG A 190 41.48 -9.86 -7.29
CA ARG A 190 42.78 -9.92 -7.96
C ARG A 190 43.81 -9.21 -7.08
N LEU A 191 44.95 -9.87 -6.83
CA LEU A 191 46.03 -9.36 -5.96
C LEU A 191 46.48 -7.92 -6.29
N GLU A 192 46.44 -7.55 -7.57
CA GLU A 192 46.75 -6.18 -8.03
C GLU A 192 45.77 -5.13 -7.49
N LYS A 193 44.47 -5.45 -7.42
CA LYS A 193 43.44 -4.57 -6.85
C LYS A 193 43.64 -4.45 -5.34
N ILE A 194 43.91 -5.57 -4.65
CA ILE A 194 44.18 -5.57 -3.19
C ILE A 194 45.33 -4.64 -2.83
N ARG A 195 46.45 -4.68 -3.58
CA ARG A 195 47.57 -3.77 -3.34
C ARG A 195 47.20 -2.30 -3.56
N LYS A 196 46.46 -1.98 -4.63
CA LYS A 196 45.98 -0.61 -4.87
C LYS A 196 45.06 -0.13 -3.75
N PHE A 197 44.17 -1.00 -3.26
CA PHE A 197 43.30 -0.68 -2.12
C PHE A 197 44.09 -0.51 -0.83
N LEU A 198 45.05 -1.39 -0.52
CA LEU A 198 45.89 -1.24 0.67
C LEU A 198 46.67 0.07 0.66
N ILE A 199 47.24 0.47 -0.47
CA ILE A 199 47.95 1.75 -0.58
C ILE A 199 46.99 2.93 -0.43
N LYS A 200 45.84 2.88 -1.11
CA LYS A 200 44.82 3.94 -1.05
C LYS A 200 44.27 4.08 0.37
N SER A 201 43.80 2.98 0.95
CA SER A 201 43.31 2.92 2.33
C SER A 201 44.39 3.30 3.32
N PHE A 202 45.66 2.91 3.16
CA PHE A 202 46.73 3.32 4.08
C PHE A 202 46.98 4.82 4.01
N SER A 203 47.03 5.39 2.80
CA SER A 203 47.21 6.84 2.64
C SER A 203 46.03 7.64 3.19
N GLU A 204 44.80 7.25 2.86
CA GLU A 204 43.57 7.88 3.37
C GLU A 204 43.45 7.70 4.88
N THR A 205 43.78 6.53 5.42
CA THR A 205 43.76 6.27 6.87
C THR A 205 44.78 7.11 7.59
N LEU A 206 46.00 7.28 7.06
CA LEU A 206 47.02 8.12 7.70
C LEU A 206 46.58 9.59 7.80
N PHE A 207 45.92 10.11 6.76
CA PHE A 207 45.37 11.47 6.77
C PHE A 207 44.10 11.61 7.62
N LEU A 208 43.23 10.60 7.62
CA LEU A 208 41.95 10.62 8.33
C LEU A 208 42.06 10.17 9.79
N PHE A 209 43.13 9.48 10.19
CA PHE A 209 43.35 8.97 11.55
C PHE A 209 43.18 10.04 12.64
N PRO A 210 43.84 11.22 12.58
CA PRO A 210 43.66 12.24 13.61
C PRO A 210 42.23 12.81 13.64
N PHE A 211 41.58 12.93 12.48
CA PHE A 211 40.17 13.36 12.39
C PHE A 211 39.20 12.27 12.88
N SER A 212 39.55 10.99 12.72
CA SER A 212 38.72 9.86 13.14
C SER A 212 38.60 9.77 14.66
N LEU A 213 39.68 10.06 15.40
CA LEU A 213 39.67 10.06 16.87
C LEU A 213 38.81 11.21 17.41
N LEU A 214 38.90 12.39 16.79
CA LEU A 214 38.05 13.53 17.11
C LEU A 214 36.57 13.24 16.80
N ASN A 215 36.28 12.65 15.63
CA ASN A 215 34.93 12.26 15.26
C ASN A 215 34.39 11.14 16.17
N LEU A 216 35.21 10.19 16.59
CA LEU A 216 34.80 9.14 17.51
C LEU A 216 34.47 9.70 18.90
N TYR A 217 35.29 10.61 19.43
CA TYR A 217 34.99 11.30 20.70
C TYR A 217 33.74 12.18 20.60
N LYS A 218 33.62 12.93 19.50
CA LYS A 218 32.45 13.76 19.19
C LYS A 218 31.19 12.91 19.11
N ASN A 219 31.21 11.82 18.34
CA ASN A 219 30.06 10.95 18.16
C ASN A 219 29.73 10.22 19.46
N MET A 220 30.71 9.65 20.15
CA MET A 220 30.47 8.91 21.39
C MET A 220 29.89 9.80 22.50
N ILE A 221 30.25 11.08 22.60
CA ILE A 221 29.74 11.95 23.68
C ILE A 221 28.55 12.80 23.22
N LEU A 222 28.64 13.46 22.06
CA LEU A 222 27.53 14.28 21.57
C LEU A 222 26.37 13.44 21.09
N GLU A 223 26.58 12.34 20.37
CA GLU A 223 25.44 11.51 19.96
C GLU A 223 24.83 10.79 21.16
N THR A 224 25.61 10.29 22.12
CA THR A 224 25.01 9.70 23.33
C THR A 224 24.23 10.72 24.15
N TRP A 225 24.75 11.94 24.29
CA TRP A 225 24.04 13.03 24.97
C TRP A 225 22.79 13.49 24.21
N GLN A 226 22.89 13.68 22.89
CA GLN A 226 21.77 14.03 22.03
C GLN A 226 20.72 12.92 22.03
N ASN A 227 21.12 11.66 21.88
CA ASN A 227 20.24 10.50 21.96
C ASN A 227 19.55 10.47 23.32
N TRP A 228 20.28 10.63 24.43
CA TRP A 228 19.68 10.65 25.76
C TRP A 228 18.67 11.79 25.94
N ARG A 229 18.99 13.00 25.46
CA ARG A 229 18.09 14.15 25.49
C ARG A 229 16.84 13.91 24.63
N GLN A 230 17.02 13.39 23.42
CA GLN A 230 15.93 13.02 22.50
C GLN A 230 15.05 11.94 23.12
N HIS A 231 15.63 10.89 23.73
CA HIS A 231 14.87 9.84 24.42
C HIS A 231 14.07 10.39 25.59
N ARG A 232 14.62 11.33 26.37
CA ARG A 232 13.89 12.01 27.44
C ARG A 232 12.76 12.88 26.90
N GLN A 233 13.02 13.67 25.86
CA GLN A 233 12.01 14.51 25.21
C GLN A 233 10.89 13.67 24.59
N MET A 234 11.22 12.57 23.92
CA MET A 234 10.27 11.63 23.34
C MET A 234 9.40 10.98 24.42
N LYS A 235 10.00 10.48 25.51
CA LYS A 235 9.25 9.94 26.66
C LYS A 235 8.31 10.97 27.27
N ARG A 236 8.75 12.23 27.34
CA ARG A 236 7.94 13.33 27.83
C ARG A 236 6.76 13.60 26.88
N GLN A 237 7.01 13.70 25.58
CA GLN A 237 5.97 13.88 24.56
C GLN A 237 4.93 12.77 24.59
N ILE A 238 5.35 11.51 24.70
CA ILE A 238 4.44 10.36 24.80
C ILE A 238 3.53 10.46 26.04
N ARG A 239 4.08 10.92 27.18
CA ARG A 239 3.31 11.07 28.42
C ARG A 239 2.35 12.25 28.36
N GLU A 240 2.83 13.41 27.93
CA GLU A 240 2.10 14.68 27.95
C GLU A 240 1.09 14.82 26.82
N THR A 241 1.37 14.24 25.65
CA THR A 241 0.51 14.38 24.46
C THR A 241 -0.44 13.20 24.37
N ALA A 242 -1.75 13.42 24.48
CA ALA A 242 -2.77 12.38 24.32
C ALA A 242 -2.63 11.65 22.98
N ASN A 243 -2.54 12.41 21.88
CA ASN A 243 -2.51 11.92 20.49
C ASN A 243 -1.08 11.80 19.94
N PHE A 244 -0.18 11.21 20.72
CA PHE A 244 1.17 10.92 20.24
C PHE A 244 1.12 9.95 19.05
N ASN A 245 1.88 10.24 17.99
CA ASN A 245 1.89 9.41 16.80
C ASN A 245 2.90 8.26 16.95
N TYR A 246 2.39 7.03 17.03
CA TYR A 246 3.18 5.80 17.08
C TYR A 246 3.52 5.20 15.71
N GLY A 247 3.00 5.80 14.64
CA GLY A 247 3.11 5.26 13.29
C GLY A 247 4.48 5.49 12.67
N ALA A 248 4.90 4.50 11.89
CA ALA A 248 6.09 4.62 11.06
C ALA A 248 5.81 5.57 9.89
N THR A 249 6.83 6.31 9.45
CA THR A 249 6.75 7.16 8.26
C THR A 249 7.32 6.46 7.03
N GLU A 250 8.41 5.74 7.20
CA GLU A 250 9.13 5.03 6.15
C GLU A 250 9.75 3.77 6.75
N SER A 251 9.90 2.74 5.94
CA SER A 251 10.72 1.58 6.26
C SER A 251 12.18 1.79 5.86
N ILE A 252 13.08 1.00 6.47
CA ILE A 252 14.50 1.00 6.11
C ILE A 252 14.69 0.65 4.63
N ARG A 253 13.92 -0.33 4.13
CA ARG A 253 14.00 -0.79 2.74
C ARG A 253 13.52 0.30 1.77
N GLU A 254 12.43 1.00 2.07
CA GLU A 254 11.96 2.13 1.26
C GLU A 254 13.00 3.24 1.17
N LYS A 255 13.59 3.62 2.30
CA LYS A 255 14.61 4.67 2.35
C LYS A 255 15.88 4.30 1.56
N ALA A 256 16.21 3.01 1.54
CA ALA A 256 17.33 2.47 0.80
C ALA A 256 17.00 2.16 -0.68
N SER A 257 15.74 2.26 -1.09
CA SER A 257 15.31 1.99 -2.47
C SER A 257 15.67 3.15 -3.40
N MET A 258 15.85 2.81 -4.68
CA MET A 258 15.96 3.80 -5.76
C MET A 258 14.61 4.46 -6.02
N THR A 259 14.63 5.58 -6.76
CA THR A 259 13.44 6.29 -7.20
C THR A 259 13.00 5.91 -8.61
N GLU A 260 13.91 5.33 -9.40
CA GLU A 260 13.68 4.98 -10.81
C GLU A 260 14.15 3.54 -11.10
N TYR A 261 13.66 2.98 -12.21
CA TYR A 261 14.11 1.69 -12.72
C TYR A 261 15.55 1.78 -13.23
N THR A 262 16.35 0.75 -12.97
CA THR A 262 17.71 0.66 -13.51
C THR A 262 17.74 0.07 -14.92
N GLN A 263 16.78 -0.81 -15.23
CA GLN A 263 16.72 -1.53 -16.50
C GLN A 263 15.33 -1.45 -17.10
N TYR A 264 15.26 -1.41 -18.43
CA TYR A 264 13.99 -1.39 -19.14
C TYR A 264 13.12 -2.64 -18.86
N PHE A 265 13.75 -3.82 -18.76
CA PHE A 265 13.03 -5.07 -18.45
C PHE A 265 12.43 -5.08 -17.03
N GLN A 266 13.02 -4.36 -16.07
CA GLN A 266 12.41 -4.22 -14.75
C GLN A 266 11.04 -3.54 -14.82
N ASN A 267 10.90 -2.52 -15.68
CA ASN A 267 9.63 -1.85 -15.92
C ASN A 267 8.64 -2.78 -16.64
N LEU A 268 9.07 -3.47 -17.71
CA LEU A 268 8.21 -4.40 -18.45
C LEU A 268 7.69 -5.55 -17.58
N ASP A 269 8.56 -6.15 -16.78
CA ASP A 269 8.17 -7.24 -15.89
C ASP A 269 7.22 -6.74 -14.81
N THR A 270 7.50 -5.57 -14.21
CA THR A 270 6.59 -4.95 -13.24
C THR A 270 5.20 -4.71 -13.84
N GLN A 271 5.13 -4.22 -15.08
CA GLN A 271 3.87 -4.04 -15.81
C GLN A 271 3.17 -5.38 -16.08
N MET A 272 3.91 -6.42 -16.43
CA MET A 272 3.37 -7.75 -16.64
C MET A 272 2.72 -8.30 -15.36
N TYR A 273 3.46 -8.30 -14.24
CA TYR A 273 2.94 -8.78 -12.95
C TYR A 273 1.75 -7.94 -12.49
N TYR A 274 1.81 -6.62 -12.63
CA TYR A 274 0.67 -5.75 -12.36
C TYR A 274 -0.56 -6.15 -13.15
N LYS A 275 -0.45 -6.33 -14.48
CA LYS A 275 -1.59 -6.69 -15.34
C LYS A 275 -2.17 -8.05 -14.96
N ILE A 276 -1.33 -9.06 -14.72
CA ILE A 276 -1.75 -10.41 -14.34
C ILE A 276 -2.52 -10.38 -13.02
N ILE A 277 -1.96 -9.76 -11.97
CA ILE A 277 -2.61 -9.68 -10.66
C ILE A 277 -3.90 -8.88 -10.74
N ASN A 278 -3.87 -7.73 -11.42
CA ASN A 278 -5.02 -6.86 -11.56
C ASN A 278 -6.18 -7.56 -12.28
N GLN A 279 -5.86 -8.24 -13.39
CA GLN A 279 -6.84 -9.01 -14.13
C GLN A 279 -7.41 -10.14 -13.27
N GLN A 280 -6.57 -10.89 -12.57
CA GLN A 280 -7.05 -11.98 -11.71
C GLN A 280 -7.98 -11.48 -10.60
N ILE A 281 -7.68 -10.33 -9.97
CA ILE A 281 -8.55 -9.76 -8.93
C ILE A 281 -9.93 -9.41 -9.53
N ILE A 282 -9.96 -8.75 -10.69
CA ILE A 282 -11.21 -8.33 -11.34
C ILE A 282 -12.01 -9.53 -11.84
N ASP A 283 -11.36 -10.49 -12.49
CA ASP A 283 -12.03 -11.69 -13.04
C ASP A 283 -12.60 -12.55 -11.90
N SER A 284 -11.85 -12.74 -10.82
CA SER A 284 -12.34 -13.47 -9.64
C SER A 284 -13.51 -12.77 -8.96
N LEU A 285 -13.51 -11.43 -8.96
CA LEU A 285 -14.62 -10.63 -8.46
C LEU A 285 -15.87 -10.79 -9.37
N CYS A 286 -15.70 -10.79 -10.69
CA CYS A 286 -16.80 -11.06 -11.63
C CYS A 286 -17.42 -12.44 -11.36
N GLU A 287 -16.58 -13.48 -11.35
CA GLU A 287 -17.00 -14.87 -11.15
C GLU A 287 -17.72 -15.05 -9.81
N PHE A 288 -17.22 -14.43 -8.73
CA PHE A 288 -17.87 -14.50 -7.43
C PHE A 288 -19.24 -13.83 -7.44
N LEU A 289 -19.36 -12.63 -8.00
CA LEU A 289 -20.63 -11.89 -8.03
C LEU A 289 -21.66 -12.59 -8.95
N GLU A 290 -21.23 -13.12 -10.10
CA GLU A 290 -22.08 -13.94 -10.97
C GLU A 290 -22.59 -15.19 -10.23
N SER A 291 -21.73 -15.87 -9.46
CA SER A 291 -22.14 -17.06 -8.67
C SER A 291 -23.20 -16.77 -7.60
N LYS A 292 -23.35 -15.50 -7.20
CA LYS A 292 -24.37 -15.02 -6.24
C LYS A 292 -25.59 -14.40 -6.94
N ASN A 293 -25.69 -14.54 -8.27
CA ASN A 293 -26.75 -13.98 -9.12
C ASN A 293 -26.89 -12.45 -9.00
N ILE A 294 -25.76 -11.74 -8.93
CA ILE A 294 -25.70 -10.27 -8.91
C ILE A 294 -25.46 -9.77 -10.33
N ASP A 295 -26.17 -8.72 -10.75
CA ASP A 295 -25.94 -8.08 -12.05
C ASP A 295 -24.56 -7.41 -12.08
N ILE A 296 -23.70 -7.89 -12.97
CA ILE A 296 -22.33 -7.38 -13.15
C ILE A 296 -22.14 -6.56 -14.43
N SER A 297 -23.22 -6.15 -15.11
CA SER A 297 -23.14 -5.37 -16.35
C SER A 297 -22.34 -4.08 -16.18
N ASP A 298 -22.61 -3.34 -15.10
CA ASP A 298 -21.87 -2.13 -14.71
C ASP A 298 -20.40 -2.44 -14.37
N LEU A 299 -20.13 -3.57 -13.71
CA LEU A 299 -18.77 -3.99 -13.39
C LEU A 299 -17.97 -4.34 -14.65
N LYS A 300 -18.58 -5.03 -15.62
CA LYS A 300 -17.95 -5.39 -16.91
C LYS A 300 -17.62 -4.15 -17.75
N GLU A 301 -18.42 -3.10 -17.65
CA GLU A 301 -18.10 -1.82 -18.30
C GLU A 301 -16.92 -1.13 -17.59
N LYS A 302 -16.97 -1.03 -16.26
CA LYS A 302 -15.90 -0.45 -15.45
C LYS A 302 -14.57 -1.20 -15.58
N SER A 303 -14.60 -2.53 -15.68
CA SER A 303 -13.39 -3.33 -15.86
C SER A 303 -12.70 -3.04 -17.19
N LYS A 304 -13.46 -2.90 -18.28
CA LYS A 304 -12.92 -2.48 -19.59
C LYS A 304 -12.23 -1.13 -19.51
N VAL A 305 -12.80 -0.17 -18.78
CA VAL A 305 -12.16 1.13 -18.55
C VAL A 305 -10.86 0.95 -17.75
N ILE A 306 -10.85 0.15 -16.68
CA ILE A 306 -9.64 -0.08 -15.88
C ILE A 306 -8.51 -0.73 -16.71
N PHE A 307 -8.84 -1.69 -17.58
CA PHE A 307 -7.85 -2.35 -18.44
C PHE A 307 -7.32 -1.45 -19.56
N ASN A 308 -8.17 -0.60 -20.15
CA ASN A 308 -7.82 0.21 -21.31
C ASN A 308 -7.24 1.59 -20.96
N SER A 309 -7.73 2.20 -19.88
CA SER A 309 -7.42 3.60 -19.55
C SER A 309 -6.23 3.76 -18.63
N GLY A 310 -5.75 2.67 -17.99
CA GLY A 310 -4.66 2.71 -17.02
C GLY A 310 -4.86 3.80 -15.97
N VAL A 311 -5.59 3.48 -14.89
CA VAL A 311 -5.78 4.36 -13.70
C VAL A 311 -6.82 5.46 -13.89
N ILE A 312 -7.99 5.28 -13.27
CA ILE A 312 -8.86 6.39 -12.83
C ILE A 312 -9.07 6.21 -11.33
N VAL A 313 -8.32 6.97 -10.53
CA VAL A 313 -8.70 7.22 -9.14
C VAL A 313 -9.67 8.40 -9.18
N SER A 314 -10.97 8.11 -9.23
CA SER A 314 -12.01 9.12 -9.02
C SER A 314 -12.11 9.41 -7.52
N GLY A 315 -11.13 10.16 -7.01
CA GLY A 315 -11.05 10.59 -5.63
C GLY A 315 -10.20 11.85 -5.57
N SER A 316 -10.85 12.99 -5.40
CA SER A 316 -10.26 14.32 -5.32
C SER A 316 -9.11 14.43 -4.31
N SER A 317 -7.88 14.32 -4.79
CA SER A 317 -6.70 14.99 -4.23
C SER A 317 -5.61 14.91 -5.29
N SER A 318 -5.28 16.09 -5.82
CA SER A 318 -4.32 16.34 -6.90
C SER A 318 -3.05 15.50 -6.76
N ILE A 319 -2.95 14.43 -7.55
CA ILE A 319 -1.67 13.89 -7.98
C ILE A 319 -1.46 14.49 -9.36
N ASN A 320 -0.38 15.26 -9.51
CA ASN A 320 0.14 15.66 -10.81
C ASN A 320 0.60 14.41 -11.55
N THR A 321 -0.34 13.59 -12.03
CA THR A 321 -0.08 12.68 -13.14
C THR A 321 0.01 13.56 -14.37
N GLN A 322 1.23 13.99 -14.69
CA GLN A 322 1.55 14.46 -16.02
C GLN A 322 1.06 13.37 -16.98
N ASN A 323 0.07 13.73 -17.79
CA ASN A 323 -0.51 12.91 -18.83
C ASN A 323 0.61 12.32 -19.69
N LEU A 324 0.98 11.06 -19.43
CA LEU A 324 1.88 10.31 -20.28
C LEU A 324 1.07 9.23 -20.99
N ALA A 325 0.34 9.67 -22.01
CA ALA A 325 -0.19 8.82 -23.05
C ALA A 325 0.98 8.39 -23.94
N VAL A 326 1.45 7.15 -23.82
CA VAL A 326 2.44 6.56 -24.72
C VAL A 326 1.77 5.43 -25.51
N GLY A 327 1.40 5.74 -26.74
CA GLY A 327 0.82 4.80 -27.70
C GLY A 327 0.10 5.54 -28.81
N ASP A 328 0.32 5.09 -30.06
CA ASP A 328 -0.13 5.76 -31.31
C ASP A 328 -1.67 5.87 -31.45
N GLN A 329 -2.45 5.41 -30.46
CA GLN A 329 -3.91 5.35 -30.46
C GLN A 329 -4.56 5.73 -29.10
N SER A 330 -3.83 6.28 -28.12
CA SER A 330 -4.43 6.67 -26.84
C SER A 330 -5.07 8.05 -26.91
N GLN A 331 -6.40 8.14 -26.77
CA GLN A 331 -7.11 9.41 -26.60
C GLN A 331 -7.24 9.76 -25.11
N ALA A 332 -6.76 10.94 -24.73
CA ALA A 332 -7.02 11.52 -23.42
C ALA A 332 -8.44 12.09 -23.39
N VAL A 333 -9.36 11.44 -22.67
CA VAL A 333 -10.73 11.94 -22.50
C VAL A 333 -10.76 12.90 -21.31
N THR A 334 -10.83 14.20 -21.57
CA THR A 334 -11.09 15.22 -20.56
C THR A 334 -12.60 15.42 -20.40
N ASN A 335 -13.19 14.88 -19.33
CA ASN A 335 -14.56 15.25 -18.94
C ASN A 335 -14.51 16.55 -18.12
N ASN A 336 -14.64 17.69 -18.81
CA ASN A 336 -14.87 18.97 -18.15
C ASN A 336 -16.33 19.05 -17.68
N PHE A 337 -16.58 18.69 -16.41
CA PHE A 337 -17.77 19.16 -15.72
C PHE A 337 -17.52 20.59 -15.25
N ALA A 338 -18.00 21.58 -16.01
CA ALA A 338 -18.06 22.95 -15.56
C ALA A 338 -19.11 23.08 -14.43
N PRO A 339 -18.78 23.68 -13.27
CA PRO A 339 -19.79 24.01 -12.27
C PRO A 339 -20.71 25.11 -12.82
N SER A 340 -22.01 24.82 -12.88
CA SER A 340 -23.05 25.80 -13.21
C SER A 340 -23.08 26.90 -12.14
N THR A 341 -22.78 28.14 -12.53
CA THR A 341 -22.97 29.34 -11.70
C THR A 341 -24.46 29.54 -11.41
N PRO A 342 -24.86 29.92 -10.17
CA PRO A 342 -26.24 30.26 -9.86
C PRO A 342 -26.62 31.60 -10.52
N PRO A 343 -27.88 31.81 -10.95
CA PRO A 343 -28.32 33.07 -11.54
C PRO A 343 -28.31 34.19 -10.49
N GLU A 344 -27.64 35.28 -10.85
CA GLU A 344 -27.48 36.51 -10.09
C GLU A 344 -28.84 37.22 -9.95
N GLY A 345 -29.27 37.44 -8.71
CA GLY A 345 -30.54 38.10 -8.39
C GLY A 345 -30.53 39.56 -8.85
N THR A 346 -31.48 39.90 -9.72
CA THR A 346 -31.80 41.27 -10.13
C THR A 346 -32.19 42.12 -8.91
N LYS A 347 -31.40 43.14 -8.61
CA LYS A 347 -31.81 44.28 -7.78
C LYS A 347 -32.93 45.03 -8.47
N SER A 348 -34.07 45.19 -7.81
CA SER A 348 -35.14 46.09 -8.23
C SER A 348 -34.85 47.50 -7.70
N ASP A 349 -34.56 48.43 -8.61
CA ASP A 349 -34.78 49.85 -8.38
C ASP A 349 -36.29 50.15 -8.49
N LYS A 350 -36.92 50.50 -7.37
CA LYS A 350 -37.90 51.60 -7.21
C LYS A 350 -38.53 51.59 -5.82
#